data_AF-A0A7Y1W1W1-F1
#
_entry.id   AF-A0A7Y1W1W1-F1
#
_cell.length_a   1.000
_cell.length_b   1.000
_cell.length_c   1.000
_cell.angle_alpha   90.00
_cell.angle_beta   90.00
_cell.angle_gamma   90.00
#
_symmetry.space_group_name_H-M   'P 1'
#
loop_
_entity.id
_entity.type
_entity.pdbx_description
1 polymer ?
#
loop_
_entity_poly.entity_id
_entity_poly.type
_entity_poly.pdbx_seq_one_letter_code
_entity_poly.pdbx_strand_id
1 'polypeptide(L)'
;NSNNNEYITDRDYRKYQRLFNLVMDKKPEPDLIIYLESDVDALKARILGRSRGEEADLAHPKNSYLSNLDDLYRPWIIKSGHPYLVIDTDEIDFRTDAGLDHVIEGIIEKVPGAERLFA
;
A
#
# COMPACT_ATOMS: atom_id res chain seq x y z
N ASN A 1 12.25 -9.36 19.35
CA ASN A 1 13.65 -9.78 19.07
C ASN A 1 13.63 -11.06 18.29
N SER A 2 13.79 -10.97 16.96
CA SER A 2 14.45 -11.96 16.10
C SER A 2 14.44 -11.45 14.65
N ASN A 3 15.63 -11.35 14.06
CA ASN A 3 15.95 -11.45 12.63
C ASN A 3 15.65 -10.28 11.65
N ASN A 4 16.06 -9.05 11.96
CA ASN A 4 16.30 -8.04 10.90
C ASN A 4 17.58 -8.30 10.07
N ASN A 5 18.36 -9.34 10.39
CA ASN A 5 19.73 -9.54 9.91
C ASN A 5 19.87 -10.48 8.69
N GLU A 6 18.77 -11.00 8.12
CA GLU A 6 18.82 -12.03 7.06
C GLU A 6 18.91 -11.47 5.63
N TYR A 7 18.42 -10.26 5.37
CA TYR A 7 18.39 -9.67 4.02
C TYR A 7 19.06 -8.29 3.91
N ILE A 8 19.09 -7.52 5.01
CA ILE A 8 19.75 -6.21 5.06
C ILE A 8 20.51 -6.08 6.38
N THR A 9 21.79 -5.75 6.32
CA THR A 9 22.55 -5.50 7.56
C THR A 9 22.16 -4.14 8.15
N ASP A 10 22.34 -3.94 9.45
CA ASP A 10 22.18 -2.63 10.10
C ASP A 10 22.93 -1.50 9.38
N ARG A 11 24.13 -1.81 8.87
CA ARG A 11 24.95 -0.85 8.13
C ARG A 11 24.29 -0.47 6.81
N ASP A 12 23.74 -1.43 6.09
CA ASP A 12 23.10 -1.21 4.80
C ASP A 12 21.77 -0.49 4.98
N TYR A 13 21.02 -0.82 6.03
CA TYR A 13 19.81 -0.09 6.42
C TYR A 13 20.10 1.38 6.73
N ARG A 14 21.15 1.67 7.52
CA ARG A 14 21.58 3.06 7.79
C ARG A 14 22.01 3.81 6.53
N LYS A 15 22.60 3.13 5.54
CA LYS A 15 22.93 3.75 4.24
C LYS A 15 21.65 4.07 3.45
N TYR A 16 20.73 3.12 3.37
CA TYR A 16 19.42 3.31 2.75
C TYR A 16 18.68 4.50 3.37
N GLN A 17 18.57 4.56 4.70
CA GLN A 17 17.89 5.65 5.40
C GLN A 17 18.50 7.02 5.12
N ARG A 18 19.84 7.13 5.09
CA ARG A 18 20.51 8.40 4.72
C ARG A 18 20.18 8.84 3.31
N LEU A 19 20.22 7.91 2.35
CA LEU A 19 19.87 8.20 0.95
C LEU A 19 18.40 8.59 0.83
N PHE A 20 17.51 7.85 1.47
CA PHE A 20 16.08 8.14 1.50
C PHE A 20 15.81 9.55 2.01
N ASN A 21 16.37 9.92 3.18
CA ASN A 21 16.19 11.25 3.75
C ASN A 21 16.73 12.35 2.82
N LEU A 22 17.88 12.13 2.18
CA LEU A 22 18.45 13.09 1.24
C LEU A 22 17.55 13.32 0.01
N VAL A 23 16.93 12.26 -0.51
CA VAL A 23 16.07 12.35 -1.70
C VAL A 23 14.69 12.94 -1.34
N MET A 24 14.22 12.73 -0.11
CA MET A 24 12.91 13.18 0.37
C MET A 24 12.90 14.60 0.96
N ASP A 25 14.05 15.15 1.37
CA ASP A 25 14.19 16.46 2.07
C ASP A 25 13.44 17.64 1.44
N LYS A 26 13.16 17.59 0.13
CA LYS A 26 12.48 18.65 -0.62
C LYS A 26 11.31 18.17 -1.47
N LYS A 27 10.77 16.99 -1.17
CA LYS A 27 9.61 16.48 -1.89
C LYS A 27 8.33 17.08 -1.32
N PRO A 28 7.35 17.41 -2.18
CA PRO A 28 6.05 17.84 -1.70
C PRO A 28 5.42 16.73 -0.88
N GLU A 29 4.72 17.12 0.18
CA GLU A 29 3.90 16.17 0.94
C GLU A 29 2.71 15.70 0.09
N PRO A 30 2.31 14.44 0.19
CA PRO A 30 1.10 13.96 -0.48
C PRO A 30 -0.15 14.68 0.06
N ASP A 31 -1.01 15.16 -0.85
CA ASP A 31 -2.33 15.70 -0.47
C ASP A 31 -3.28 14.60 0.01
N LEU A 32 -3.12 13.38 -0.50
CA LEU A 32 -3.87 12.19 -0.12
C LEU A 32 -3.07 10.92 -0.40
N ILE A 33 -3.14 9.95 0.50
CA ILE A 33 -2.70 8.58 0.28
C ILE A 33 -3.92 7.67 0.16
N ILE A 34 -4.03 6.94 -0.95
CA ILE A 34 -5.08 5.92 -1.14
C ILE A 34 -4.51 4.57 -0.74
N TYR A 35 -5.04 3.99 0.34
CA TYR A 35 -4.65 2.68 0.85
C TYR A 35 -5.67 1.63 0.41
N LEU A 36 -5.24 0.72 -0.47
CA LEU A 36 -6.06 -0.39 -0.94
C LEU A 36 -5.91 -1.57 0.02
N GLU A 37 -6.90 -1.72 0.89
CA GLU A 37 -6.95 -2.82 1.85
C GLU A 37 -7.55 -4.06 1.20
N SER A 38 -6.98 -5.22 1.52
CA SER A 38 -7.46 -6.51 1.04
C SER A 38 -7.07 -7.59 2.03
N ASP A 39 -7.91 -8.60 2.19
CA ASP A 39 -7.54 -9.84 2.87
C ASP A 39 -6.31 -10.46 2.20
N VAL A 40 -5.35 -10.93 3.00
CA VAL A 40 -4.13 -11.60 2.53
C VAL A 40 -4.47 -12.81 1.66
N ASP A 41 -5.52 -13.56 1.96
CA ASP A 41 -5.96 -14.71 1.17
C ASP A 41 -6.55 -14.27 -0.17
N ALA A 42 -7.32 -13.18 -0.20
CA ALA A 42 -7.80 -12.57 -1.44
C ALA A 42 -6.62 -12.05 -2.29
N LEU A 43 -5.62 -11.44 -1.67
CA LEU A 43 -4.40 -10.97 -2.34
C LEU A 43 -3.61 -12.14 -2.96
N LYS A 44 -3.44 -13.24 -2.22
CA LYS A 44 -2.78 -14.46 -2.72
C LYS A 44 -3.51 -15.05 -3.93
N ALA A 45 -4.84 -15.14 -3.87
CA ALA A 45 -5.65 -15.61 -4.99
C ALA A 45 -5.48 -14.71 -6.24
N ARG A 46 -5.46 -13.38 -6.04
CA ARG A 46 -5.23 -12.40 -7.11
C ARG A 46 -3.82 -12.51 -7.71
N ILE A 47 -2.77 -12.78 -6.91
CA ILE A 47 -1.40 -13.00 -7.42
C ILE A 47 -1.34 -14.27 -8.28
N LEU A 48 -1.92 -15.38 -7.80
CA LEU A 48 -1.98 -16.64 -8.56
C LEU A 48 -2.74 -16.49 -9.88
N GLY A 49 -3.86 -15.76 -9.87
CA GLY A 49 -4.67 -15.49 -11.06
C GLY A 49 -3.95 -14.68 -12.14
N ARG A 50 -2.94 -13.87 -11.78
CA ARG A 50 -2.14 -13.07 -12.74
C ARG A 50 -1.06 -13.87 -13.45
N SER A 51 -0.77 -15.10 -13.01
CA SER A 51 0.18 -16.03 -13.63
C SER A 51 1.57 -15.43 -13.92
N ARG A 52 2.06 -14.56 -13.02
CA ARG A 52 3.45 -14.09 -13.05
C ARG A 52 4.31 -15.13 -12.34
N GLY A 53 5.01 -15.97 -13.11
CA GLY A 53 5.73 -17.15 -12.60
C GLY A 53 6.71 -16.87 -11.46
N GLU A 54 7.22 -15.66 -11.33
CA GLU A 54 8.18 -15.25 -10.28
C GLU A 54 7.51 -14.84 -8.96
N GLU A 55 6.21 -14.49 -8.96
CA GLU A 55 5.47 -14.06 -7.76
C GLU A 55 4.68 -15.22 -7.09
N ALA A 56 4.62 -16.40 -7.72
CA ALA A 56 3.84 -17.54 -7.23
C ALA A 56 4.31 -18.04 -5.85
N ASP A 57 5.61 -17.98 -5.57
CA ASP A 57 6.19 -18.37 -4.27
C ASP A 57 5.77 -17.41 -3.14
N LEU A 58 5.48 -16.15 -3.46
CA LEU A 58 4.93 -15.17 -2.49
C LEU A 58 3.49 -15.50 -2.11
N ALA A 59 2.73 -16.09 -3.03
CA ALA A 59 1.36 -16.50 -2.81
C ALA A 59 1.23 -17.86 -2.10
N HIS A 60 2.33 -18.55 -1.83
CA HIS A 60 2.30 -19.85 -1.17
C HIS A 60 1.67 -19.75 0.24
N PRO A 61 0.79 -20.67 0.66
CA PRO A 61 0.09 -20.60 1.95
C PRO A 61 1.01 -20.51 3.17
N LYS A 62 2.19 -21.14 3.10
CA LYS A 62 3.21 -21.10 4.16
C LYS A 62 4.08 -19.83 4.15
N ASN A 63 3.93 -18.96 3.16
CA ASN A 63 4.68 -17.71 3.07
C ASN A 63 3.96 -16.63 3.89
N SER A 64 4.65 -16.10 4.91
CA SER A 64 4.16 -15.04 5.78
C SER A 64 4.51 -13.63 5.29
N TYR A 65 5.23 -13.50 4.18
CA TYR A 65 5.69 -12.21 3.66
C TYR A 65 4.55 -11.20 3.49
N LEU A 66 3.46 -11.60 2.83
CA LEU A 66 2.31 -10.73 2.59
C LEU A 66 1.57 -10.35 3.89
N SER A 67 1.51 -11.27 4.86
CA SER A 67 0.92 -10.99 6.18
C SER A 67 1.76 -9.97 6.95
N ASN A 68 3.09 -10.16 6.98
CA ASN A 68 4.01 -9.22 7.62
C ASN A 68 3.92 -7.83 6.96
N LEU A 69 3.68 -7.80 5.64
CA LEU A 69 3.53 -6.56 4.90
C LEU A 69 2.24 -5.83 5.31
N ASP A 70 1.10 -6.53 5.40
CA ASP A 70 -0.16 -5.95 5.89
C ASP A 70 -0.02 -5.39 7.33
N ASP A 71 0.63 -6.16 8.22
CA ASP A 71 0.90 -5.76 9.60
C ASP A 71 1.79 -4.51 9.71
N LEU A 72 2.65 -4.25 8.71
CA LEU A 72 3.49 -3.06 8.66
C LEU A 72 2.76 -1.85 8.06
N TYR A 73 1.93 -2.05 7.03
CA TYR A 73 1.26 -0.95 6.33
C TYR A 73 0.11 -0.34 7.12
N ARG A 74 -0.73 -1.14 7.81
CA ARG A 74 -1.85 -0.62 8.61
C ARG A 74 -1.40 0.38 9.69
N PRO A 75 -0.39 0.10 10.54
CA PRO A 75 0.10 1.08 11.49
C PRO A 75 0.83 2.24 10.83
N TRP A 76 1.51 1.99 9.70
CA TRP A 76 2.27 3.02 8.99
C TRP A 76 1.36 4.10 8.42
N ILE A 77 0.26 3.74 7.75
CA ILE A 77 -0.63 4.73 7.14
C ILE A 77 -1.24 5.65 8.22
N ILE A 78 -1.62 5.09 9.37
CA ILE A 78 -2.14 5.84 10.52
C ILE A 78 -1.07 6.77 11.11
N LYS A 79 0.19 6.31 11.18
CA LYS A 79 1.31 7.09 11.74
C LYS A 79 1.95 8.05 10.74
N SER A 80 1.59 7.98 9.46
CA SER A 80 2.19 8.78 8.40
C SER A 80 1.95 10.29 8.61
N GLY A 81 0.86 10.66 9.28
CA GLY A 81 0.47 12.04 9.50
C GLY A 81 -0.13 12.73 8.27
N HIS A 82 -0.26 12.02 7.15
CA HIS A 82 -0.88 12.52 5.92
C HIS A 82 -2.37 12.17 5.86
N PRO A 83 -3.19 12.94 5.13
CA PRO A 83 -4.55 12.54 4.80
C PRO A 83 -4.55 11.20 4.05
N TYR A 84 -5.44 10.29 4.42
CA TYR A 84 -5.58 9.00 3.76
C TYR A 84 -7.04 8.59 3.54
N LEU A 85 -7.25 7.78 2.52
CA LEU A 85 -8.51 7.10 2.20
C LEU A 85 -8.23 5.60 2.16
N VAL A 86 -8.91 4.83 3.01
CA VAL A 86 -8.86 3.37 2.97
C VAL A 86 -9.98 2.87 2.08
N ILE A 87 -9.64 2.02 1.11
CA ILE A 87 -10.59 1.35 0.24
C ILE A 87 -10.49 -0.14 0.53
N ASP A 88 -11.55 -0.71 1.09
CA ASP A 88 -11.68 -2.16 1.19
C ASP A 88 -11.99 -2.72 -0.20
N THR A 89 -11.00 -3.40 -0.79
CA THR A 89 -11.10 -3.96 -2.13
C THR A 89 -11.82 -5.30 -2.20
N ASP A 90 -12.26 -5.82 -1.06
CA ASP A 90 -13.11 -7.00 -0.98
C ASP A 90 -14.60 -6.60 -0.90
N GLU A 91 -14.92 -5.41 -0.37
CA GLU A 91 -16.26 -4.81 -0.44
C GLU A 91 -16.49 -3.99 -1.73
N ILE A 92 -15.48 -3.25 -2.20
CA ILE A 92 -15.59 -2.35 -3.34
C ILE A 92 -14.76 -2.88 -4.52
N ASP A 93 -15.44 -3.37 -5.57
CA ASP A 93 -14.78 -3.70 -6.84
C ASP A 93 -14.66 -2.47 -7.74
N PHE A 94 -13.61 -1.67 -7.51
CA PHE A 94 -13.28 -0.48 -8.29
C PHE A 94 -12.90 -0.77 -9.77
N ARG A 95 -12.90 -2.03 -10.20
CA ARG A 95 -12.78 -2.41 -11.63
C ARG A 95 -14.09 -2.26 -12.37
N THR A 96 -15.21 -2.14 -11.64
CA THR A 96 -16.53 -1.84 -12.17
C THR A 96 -16.78 -0.34 -12.16
N ASP A 97 -17.60 0.16 -13.08
CA ASP A 97 -17.94 1.58 -13.14
C ASP A 97 -18.56 2.07 -11.82
N ALA A 98 -19.51 1.31 -11.26
CA ALA A 98 -20.16 1.66 -10.00
C ALA A 98 -19.20 1.67 -8.78
N GLY A 99 -18.26 0.71 -8.72
CA GLY A 99 -17.26 0.70 -7.67
C GLY A 99 -16.24 1.82 -7.82
N LEU A 100 -15.89 2.18 -9.06
CA LEU A 100 -15.01 3.30 -9.36
C LEU A 100 -15.64 4.63 -8.96
N ASP A 101 -16.93 4.83 -9.28
CA ASP A 101 -17.68 6.03 -8.89
C ASP A 101 -17.66 6.23 -7.37
N HIS A 102 -17.86 5.15 -6.61
CA HIS A 102 -17.81 5.22 -5.15
C HIS A 102 -16.42 5.62 -4.61
N VAL A 103 -15.35 5.14 -5.25
CA VAL A 103 -13.97 5.56 -4.91
C VAL A 103 -13.75 7.03 -5.23
N ILE A 104 -14.25 7.51 -6.38
CA ILE A 104 -14.13 8.91 -6.79
C ILE A 104 -14.86 9.82 -5.80
N GLU A 105 -16.08 9.45 -5.38
CA GLU A 105 -16.82 10.17 -4.34
C GLU A 105 -16.01 10.30 -3.04
N GLY A 106 -15.39 9.20 -2.58
CA GLY A 106 -14.54 9.22 -1.39
C GLY A 106 -13.29 10.10 -1.54
N ILE A 107 -12.69 10.16 -2.74
CA ILE A 107 -11.56 11.05 -3.03
C ILE A 107 -12.00 12.51 -2.96
N ILE A 108 -13.15 12.85 -3.57
CA ILE A 108 -13.70 14.21 -3.59
C ILE A 108 -14.01 14.69 -2.16
N GLU A 109 -14.58 13.84 -1.32
CA GLU A 109 -14.86 14.18 0.08
C GLU A 109 -13.58 14.47 0.88
N LYS A 110 -12.52 13.68 0.65
CA LYS A 110 -11.26 13.77 1.42
C LYS A 110 -10.32 14.88 0.96
N VAL A 111 -10.43 15.33 -0.30
CA VAL A 111 -9.54 16.34 -0.88
C VAL A 111 -10.37 17.55 -1.34
N PRO A 112 -10.51 18.58 -0.49
CA PRO A 112 -11.23 19.80 -0.85
C PRO A 112 -10.64 20.41 -2.13
N GLY A 113 -11.45 20.49 -3.19
CA GLY A 113 -11.04 21.01 -4.50
C GLY A 113 -10.60 19.98 -5.54
N ALA A 114 -10.60 18.68 -5.23
CA ALA A 114 -10.32 17.60 -6.19
C ALA A 114 -11.35 17.50 -7.32
N GLU A 115 -12.54 18.10 -7.15
CA GLU A 115 -13.61 18.17 -8.17
C GLU A 115 -13.12 18.75 -9.50
N ARG A 116 -12.07 19.58 -9.48
CA ARG A 116 -11.45 20.19 -10.66
C ARG A 116 -10.55 19.23 -11.45
N LEU A 117 -10.13 18.11 -10.87
CA LEU A 117 -9.25 17.12 -11.52
C LEU A 117 -10.03 16.15 -12.42
N PHE A 118 -11.36 16.08 -12.23
CA PHE A 118 -12.24 15.12 -12.89
C PHE A 118 -13.31 15.77 -13.79
N ALA A 119 -13.21 17.09 -14.02
CA ALA A 119 -14.05 17.87 -14.94
C ALA A 119 -13.38 18.06 -16.31
#